data_AF-A0A9P7DI01-F1
#
_entry.id   AF-A0A9P7DI01-F1
#
_cell.length_a   1.000
_cell.length_b   1.000
_cell.length_c   1.000
_cell.angle_alpha   90.00
_cell.angle_beta   90.00
_cell.angle_gamma   90.00
#
_symmetry.space_group_name_H-M   'P 1'
#
loop_
_entity.id
_entity.type
_entity.pdbx_description
1 polymer ?
#
loop_
_entity_poly.entity_id
_entity_poly.type
_entity_poly.pdbx_seq_one_letter_code
_entity_poly.pdbx_strand_id
1 'polypeptide(L)'
;MFAWLENIISCELPHDKGPIPEHSAADTKKPLRPKEDIDPHLDQQPQATELDDQSFEYEFTEFLRRLAVECNWHMHNDTCYKHLKHGKKRGDANCQMRLDGTVQEQTMLDVETGSIELRWWWGHINNFTDLILFLLQCNTDTQFIGSGEAAKAAVFYITEYITKGNVPMYVGLQALDFATKMHDAKYINAESVNEAHKRRNLITKSVNAMMGRQETSHQQVMSYLVGGRDHYTSHTFKPFKWFEFVNAATKFEHDAKVLEPDDVADNESTITPAEAITVNILTHDVEFTSDLQDYILRPSDVNFANLTLWEFAESVIKEKGKLDVESHDDGKSDDSLLVED
;
A
#
# COMPACT_ATOMS: atom_id res chain seq x y z
N MET A 1 -23.30 15.05 28.29
CA MET A 1 -22.88 14.31 27.08
C MET A 1 -22.95 15.21 25.86
N PHE A 2 -24.11 15.77 25.49
CA PHE A 2 -24.22 16.65 24.31
C PHE A 2 -23.25 17.84 24.36
N ALA A 3 -23.22 18.60 25.46
CA ALA A 3 -22.26 19.69 25.64
C ALA A 3 -20.78 19.27 25.54
N TRP A 4 -20.46 18.00 25.82
CA TRP A 4 -19.11 17.48 25.65
C TRP A 4 -18.81 17.16 24.18
N LEU A 5 -19.77 16.56 23.46
CA LEU A 5 -19.66 16.33 22.02
C LEU A 5 -19.54 17.63 21.25
N GLU A 6 -20.38 18.60 21.57
CA GLU A 6 -20.39 19.95 20.99
C GLU A 6 -19.11 20.75 21.27
N ASN A 7 -18.32 20.36 22.28
CA ASN A 7 -17.03 20.98 22.58
C ASN A 7 -15.85 20.29 21.86
N ILE A 8 -16.10 19.17 21.20
CA ILE A 8 -15.06 18.39 20.50
C ILE A 8 -15.31 18.38 19.00
N ILE A 9 -16.57 18.22 18.61
CA ILE A 9 -17.01 18.16 17.22
C ILE A 9 -17.67 19.49 16.90
N SER A 10 -16.94 20.30 16.16
CA SER A 10 -17.41 21.57 15.62
C SER A 10 -18.30 21.29 14.41
N CYS A 11 -19.54 21.76 14.49
CA CYS A 11 -20.56 21.65 13.45
C CYS A 11 -20.99 23.03 12.94
N GLU A 12 -20.18 24.03 13.26
CA GLU A 12 -20.34 25.45 13.01
C GLU A 12 -18.99 26.07 12.65
N LEU A 13 -18.97 27.20 11.94
CA LEU A 13 -17.72 27.95 11.79
C LEU A 13 -17.45 28.73 13.08
N PRO A 14 -16.17 28.92 13.44
CA PRO A 14 -15.83 29.73 14.60
C PRO A 14 -16.45 31.14 14.51
N HIS A 15 -16.94 31.66 15.64
CA HIS A 15 -17.67 32.93 15.78
C HIS A 15 -19.14 32.97 15.31
N ASP A 16 -19.67 31.89 14.73
CA ASP A 16 -21.09 31.85 14.40
C ASP A 16 -21.95 31.88 15.67
N LYS A 17 -23.15 32.47 15.56
CA LYS A 17 -24.05 32.71 16.71
C LYS A 17 -25.39 31.99 16.60
N GLY A 18 -25.56 31.14 15.59
CA GLY A 18 -26.77 30.38 15.36
C GLY A 18 -26.76 29.71 13.99
N PRO A 19 -27.80 28.90 13.71
CA PRO A 19 -27.97 28.28 12.41
C PRO A 19 -28.06 29.34 11.31
N ILE A 20 -27.43 29.07 10.17
CA ILE A 20 -27.48 29.95 8.99
C ILE A 20 -28.40 29.27 7.98
N PRO A 21 -29.69 29.67 7.90
CA PRO A 21 -30.62 29.03 7.01
C PRO A 21 -30.23 29.33 5.57
N GLU A 22 -30.40 28.34 4.69
CA GLU A 22 -30.28 28.56 3.26
C GLU A 22 -31.40 29.49 2.78
N HIS A 23 -31.06 30.76 2.56
CA HIS A 23 -31.99 31.74 2.03
C HIS A 23 -31.92 31.85 0.51
N SER A 24 -30.80 31.39 -0.09
CA SER A 24 -30.55 31.45 -1.53
C SER A 24 -29.51 30.40 -2.01
N ALA A 25 -29.50 30.12 -3.31
CA ALA A 25 -28.48 29.28 -3.96
C ALA A 25 -27.05 29.88 -3.97
N ALA A 26 -26.87 31.09 -3.43
CA ALA A 26 -25.56 31.67 -3.19
C ALA A 26 -24.98 31.23 -1.83
N ASP A 27 -25.85 30.92 -0.87
CA ASP A 27 -25.47 30.51 0.50
C ASP A 27 -24.95 29.07 0.54
N THR A 28 -25.25 28.27 -0.50
CA THR A 28 -24.76 26.89 -0.67
C THR A 28 -23.38 26.80 -1.33
N LYS A 29 -22.88 27.92 -1.89
CA LYS A 29 -21.58 27.93 -2.57
C LYS A 29 -20.47 28.23 -1.59
N LYS A 30 -19.37 27.48 -1.72
CA LYS A 30 -18.12 27.76 -1.02
C LYS A 30 -17.76 29.24 -1.20
N PRO A 31 -17.59 30.00 -0.10
CA PRO A 31 -17.10 31.37 -0.17
C PRO A 31 -15.81 31.42 -0.98
N LEU A 32 -15.75 32.33 -1.96
CA LEU A 32 -14.53 32.52 -2.74
C LEU A 32 -13.49 33.21 -1.87
N ARG A 33 -12.32 32.62 -1.78
CA ARG A 33 -11.16 33.27 -1.19
C ARG A 33 -10.83 34.56 -1.97
N PRO A 34 -10.69 35.72 -1.29
CA PRO A 34 -10.19 36.94 -1.91
C PRO A 34 -8.84 36.71 -2.60
N LYS A 35 -8.59 37.37 -3.72
CA LYS A 35 -7.34 37.17 -4.49
C LYS A 35 -6.08 37.60 -3.74
N GLU A 36 -6.23 38.49 -2.76
CA GLU A 36 -5.14 39.02 -1.95
C GLU A 36 -4.78 38.07 -0.80
N ASP A 37 -5.67 37.15 -0.45
CA ASP A 37 -5.49 36.24 0.68
C ASP A 37 -4.65 35.03 0.28
N ILE A 38 -3.66 34.73 1.11
CA ILE A 38 -2.83 33.53 0.99
C ILE A 38 -3.69 32.30 1.27
N ASP A 39 -3.34 31.19 0.63
CA ASP A 39 -3.97 29.91 0.90
C ASP A 39 -3.67 29.51 2.35
N PRO A 40 -4.66 29.21 3.20
CA PRO A 40 -4.39 28.91 4.61
C PRO A 40 -3.44 27.72 4.82
N HIS A 41 -3.31 26.82 3.82
CA HIS A 41 -2.33 25.72 3.86
C HIS A 41 -0.87 26.17 3.69
N LEU A 42 -0.66 27.35 3.10
CA LEU A 42 0.66 27.93 2.86
C LEU A 42 0.99 29.02 3.87
N ASP A 43 0.01 29.42 4.67
CA ASP A 43 0.14 30.46 5.68
C ASP A 43 0.82 29.89 6.94
N GLN A 44 1.51 30.76 7.67
CA GLN A 44 2.16 30.35 8.90
C GLN A 44 1.11 30.14 9.99
N GLN A 45 1.10 28.97 10.61
CA GLN A 45 0.22 28.70 11.75
C GLN A 45 0.55 29.66 12.90
N PRO A 46 -0.45 30.18 13.63
CA PRO A 46 -0.21 30.95 14.84
C PRO A 46 0.64 30.14 15.83
N GLN A 47 1.68 30.77 16.37
CA GLN A 47 2.61 30.12 17.31
C GLN A 47 2.34 30.62 18.73
N ALA A 48 1.97 29.71 19.63
CA ALA A 48 1.74 30.03 21.05
C ALA A 48 2.99 30.55 21.77
N THR A 49 4.18 30.37 21.19
CA THR A 49 5.44 30.92 21.72
C THR A 49 5.70 32.37 21.34
N GLU A 50 5.02 32.87 20.30
CA GLU A 50 5.25 34.21 19.74
C GLU A 50 4.13 35.21 20.11
N LEU A 51 2.94 34.69 20.42
CA LEU A 51 1.75 35.45 20.77
C LEU A 51 1.42 35.28 22.25
N ASP A 52 0.81 36.30 22.86
CA ASP A 52 0.15 36.12 24.15
C ASP A 52 -1.15 35.30 23.99
N ASP A 53 -1.67 34.79 25.10
CA ASP A 53 -2.83 33.88 25.09
C ASP A 53 -4.05 34.46 24.36
N GLN A 54 -4.35 35.76 24.51
CA GLN A 54 -5.53 36.37 23.88
C GLN A 54 -5.34 36.56 22.38
N SER A 55 -4.16 37.03 21.98
CA SER A 55 -3.81 37.14 20.55
C SER A 55 -3.73 35.78 19.88
N PHE A 56 -3.17 34.77 20.56
CA PHE A 56 -3.13 33.41 20.05
C PHE A 56 -4.54 32.85 19.85
N GLU A 57 -5.43 32.99 20.84
CA GLU A 57 -6.81 32.51 20.74
C GLU A 57 -7.54 33.14 19.55
N TYR A 58 -7.40 34.45 19.35
CA TYR A 58 -7.98 35.15 18.22
C TYR A 58 -7.44 34.63 16.87
N GLU A 59 -6.11 34.60 16.70
CA GLU A 59 -5.47 34.17 15.45
C GLU A 59 -5.74 32.68 15.17
N PHE A 60 -5.75 31.84 16.19
CA PHE A 60 -6.13 30.44 16.09
C PHE A 60 -7.55 30.27 15.55
N THR A 61 -8.49 31.04 16.10
CA THR A 61 -9.91 30.96 15.73
C THR A 61 -10.16 31.45 14.30
N GLU A 62 -9.51 32.55 13.91
CA GLU A 62 -9.56 33.06 12.53
C GLU A 62 -8.89 32.12 11.53
N PHE A 63 -7.74 31.54 11.90
CA PHE A 63 -7.05 30.55 11.08
C PHE A 63 -7.91 29.29 10.87
N LEU A 64 -8.54 28.78 11.93
CA LEU A 64 -9.49 27.67 11.85
C LEU A 64 -10.68 27.96 10.97
N ARG A 65 -11.26 29.16 11.07
CA ARG A 65 -12.39 29.56 10.22
C ARG A 65 -12.00 29.51 8.74
N ARG A 66 -10.82 30.04 8.40
CA ARG A 66 -10.28 29.97 7.02
C ARG A 66 -10.06 28.53 6.57
N LEU A 67 -9.45 27.69 7.40
CA LEU A 67 -9.24 26.27 7.09
C LEU A 67 -10.55 25.50 6.91
N ALA A 68 -11.54 25.70 7.78
CA ALA A 68 -12.82 25.00 7.70
C ALA A 68 -13.56 25.35 6.41
N VAL A 69 -13.57 26.64 6.02
CA VAL A 69 -14.13 27.06 4.73
C VAL A 69 -13.34 26.45 3.56
N GLU A 70 -12.01 26.42 3.64
CA GLU A 70 -11.19 25.94 2.54
C GLU A 70 -11.26 24.41 2.36
N CYS A 71 -11.19 23.66 3.45
CA CYS A 71 -11.02 22.20 3.47
C CYS A 71 -12.34 21.44 3.58
N ASN A 72 -13.25 21.93 4.43
CA ASN A 72 -14.42 21.18 4.89
C ASN A 72 -15.69 21.57 4.16
N TRP A 73 -15.67 22.65 3.38
CA TRP A 73 -16.81 23.01 2.54
C TRP A 73 -16.99 22.02 1.40
N HIS A 74 -18.15 21.38 1.39
CA HIS A 74 -18.49 20.38 0.39
C HIS A 74 -18.74 21.00 -0.96
N MET A 75 -18.02 20.52 -1.97
CA MET A 75 -18.26 20.86 -3.37
C MET A 75 -18.53 19.59 -4.14
N HIS A 76 -19.70 19.54 -4.78
CA HIS A 76 -20.07 18.36 -5.57
C HIS A 76 -19.08 18.09 -6.69
N ASN A 77 -18.60 16.86 -6.72
CA ASN A 77 -17.74 16.31 -7.76
C ASN A 77 -18.31 14.98 -8.24
N ASP A 78 -17.64 14.31 -9.19
CA ASP A 78 -18.09 13.02 -9.71
C ASP A 78 -18.17 11.93 -8.62
N THR A 79 -17.34 12.00 -7.58
CA THR A 79 -17.36 11.07 -6.45
C THR A 79 -18.68 11.10 -5.69
N CYS A 80 -19.30 12.29 -5.57
CA CYS A 80 -20.62 12.45 -4.92
C CYS A 80 -21.71 11.60 -5.57
N TYR A 81 -21.52 11.25 -6.85
CA TYR A 81 -22.48 10.55 -7.68
C TYR A 81 -21.98 9.18 -8.13
N LYS A 82 -20.93 8.65 -7.51
CA LYS A 82 -20.32 7.36 -7.86
C LYS A 82 -21.33 6.20 -7.83
N HIS A 83 -22.25 6.22 -6.87
CA HIS A 83 -23.30 5.21 -6.72
C HIS A 83 -24.68 5.68 -7.22
N LEU A 84 -24.73 6.82 -7.92
CA LEU A 84 -25.98 7.35 -8.46
C LEU A 84 -26.46 6.47 -9.61
N LYS A 85 -27.69 5.97 -9.50
CA LYS A 85 -28.31 5.17 -10.56
C LYS A 85 -28.47 5.99 -11.84
N HIS A 86 -28.28 5.34 -12.99
CA HIS A 86 -28.45 5.98 -14.29
C HIS A 86 -29.84 6.63 -14.43
N GLY A 87 -29.89 7.85 -14.98
CA GLY A 87 -31.12 8.63 -15.15
C GLY A 87 -31.57 9.43 -13.91
N LYS A 88 -30.89 9.31 -12.76
CA LYS A 88 -31.15 10.19 -11.61
C LYS A 88 -30.40 11.52 -11.77
N LYS A 89 -31.01 12.60 -11.30
CA LYS A 89 -30.42 13.95 -11.35
C LYS A 89 -29.34 14.11 -10.28
N ARG A 90 -28.22 14.72 -10.66
CA ARG A 90 -27.20 15.20 -9.73
C ARG A 90 -27.76 16.37 -8.92
N GLY A 91 -27.37 16.48 -7.65
CA GLY A 91 -27.81 17.50 -6.70
C GLY A 91 -27.72 17.00 -5.26
N ASP A 92 -27.96 17.90 -4.32
CA ASP A 92 -27.83 17.71 -2.87
C ASP A 92 -28.56 16.47 -2.36
N ALA A 93 -29.83 16.30 -2.76
CA ALA A 93 -30.67 15.15 -2.38
C ALA A 93 -30.12 13.77 -2.82
N ASN A 94 -29.21 13.74 -3.79
CA ASN A 94 -28.58 12.50 -4.28
C ASN A 94 -27.07 12.47 -4.01
N CYS A 95 -26.57 13.36 -3.15
CA CYS A 95 -25.18 13.37 -2.76
C CYS A 95 -24.88 12.18 -1.84
N GLN A 96 -23.90 11.37 -2.21
CA GLN A 96 -23.47 10.24 -1.37
C GLN A 96 -22.94 10.69 0.00
N MET A 97 -22.38 11.90 0.10
CA MET A 97 -21.87 12.45 1.37
C MET A 97 -22.99 12.95 2.30
N ARG A 98 -24.25 12.99 1.83
CA ARG A 98 -25.42 13.44 2.61
C ARG A 98 -25.31 14.86 3.16
N LEU A 99 -24.52 15.70 2.49
CA LEU A 99 -24.39 17.14 2.74
C LEU A 99 -25.43 17.85 1.90
N ASP A 100 -26.68 17.68 2.30
CA ASP A 100 -27.87 18.06 1.53
C ASP A 100 -28.40 19.45 1.88
N GLY A 101 -27.69 20.20 2.73
CA GLY A 101 -28.11 21.52 3.20
C GLY A 101 -29.01 21.48 4.43
N THR A 102 -29.28 20.29 4.99
CA THR A 102 -30.06 20.19 6.23
C THR A 102 -29.32 20.84 7.39
N VAL A 103 -30.04 21.66 8.15
CA VAL A 103 -29.54 22.41 9.31
C VAL A 103 -30.30 21.95 10.54
N GLN A 104 -29.59 21.74 11.63
CA GLN A 104 -30.13 21.33 12.90
C GLN A 104 -29.63 22.27 14.01
N GLU A 105 -30.55 22.91 14.73
CA GLU A 105 -30.19 23.93 15.71
C GLU A 105 -29.53 23.33 16.96
N GLN A 106 -29.98 22.15 17.39
CA GLN A 106 -29.60 21.54 18.67
C GLN A 106 -29.23 20.06 18.51
N THR A 107 -28.28 19.59 19.32
CA THR A 107 -27.98 18.16 19.43
C THR A 107 -29.13 17.44 20.13
N MET A 108 -29.64 16.37 19.52
CA MET A 108 -30.77 15.60 20.03
C MET A 108 -30.52 14.10 19.93
N LEU A 109 -31.18 13.35 20.81
CA LEU A 109 -31.22 11.90 20.75
C LEU A 109 -32.49 11.50 19.99
N ASP A 110 -32.32 10.80 18.88
CA ASP A 110 -33.43 10.12 18.24
C ASP A 110 -33.89 8.96 19.13
N VAL A 111 -35.12 9.03 19.60
CA VAL A 111 -35.71 8.08 20.54
C VAL A 111 -35.94 6.71 19.89
N GLU A 112 -36.16 6.67 18.57
CA GLU A 112 -36.44 5.42 17.85
C GLU A 112 -35.14 4.65 17.56
N THR A 113 -34.10 5.35 17.08
CA THR A 113 -32.83 4.72 16.72
C THR A 113 -31.81 4.70 17.85
N GLY A 114 -31.99 5.51 18.89
CA GLY A 114 -30.99 5.74 19.94
C GLY A 114 -29.74 6.46 19.44
N SER A 115 -29.78 7.04 18.23
CA SER A 115 -28.65 7.76 17.65
C SER A 115 -28.64 9.23 18.12
N ILE A 116 -27.45 9.80 18.23
CA ILE A 116 -27.29 11.22 18.56
C ILE A 116 -27.12 11.97 17.25
N GLU A 117 -28.07 12.86 16.98
CA GLU A 117 -28.02 13.81 15.88
C GLU A 117 -27.39 15.08 16.44
N LEU A 118 -26.17 15.39 16.00
CA LEU A 118 -25.46 16.59 16.43
C LEU A 118 -26.16 17.84 15.90
N ARG A 119 -26.05 18.97 16.63
CA ARG A 119 -26.36 20.26 16.01
C ARG A 119 -25.53 20.41 14.75
N TRP A 120 -26.08 21.07 13.75
CA TRP A 120 -25.40 21.28 12.48
C TRP A 120 -25.85 22.60 11.88
N TRP A 121 -25.03 23.65 11.99
CA TRP A 121 -25.43 25.00 11.57
C TRP A 121 -25.17 25.27 10.09
N TRP A 122 -24.35 24.43 9.46
CA TRP A 122 -24.01 24.49 8.04
C TRP A 122 -24.15 23.11 7.37
N GLY A 123 -25.26 22.86 6.68
CA GLY A 123 -25.53 21.57 6.02
C GLY A 123 -24.61 21.18 4.86
N HIS A 124 -23.61 22.01 4.55
CA HIS A 124 -22.60 21.78 3.51
C HIS A 124 -21.16 21.75 4.03
N ILE A 125 -20.94 21.88 5.35
CA ILE A 125 -19.61 21.78 5.95
C ILE A 125 -19.51 20.46 6.69
N ASN A 126 -18.48 19.67 6.39
CA ASN A 126 -18.16 18.47 7.16
C ASN A 126 -17.82 18.86 8.60
N ASN A 127 -18.32 18.08 9.54
CA ASN A 127 -17.96 18.20 10.96
C ASN A 127 -16.45 18.03 11.14
N PHE A 128 -15.84 18.84 12.00
CA PHE A 128 -14.40 18.77 12.27
C PHE A 128 -14.11 18.84 13.76
N THR A 129 -12.88 18.49 14.13
CA THR A 129 -12.33 18.82 15.44
C THR A 129 -11.33 19.94 15.22
N ASP A 130 -11.48 21.06 15.94
CA ASP A 130 -10.63 22.24 15.85
C ASP A 130 -9.14 21.88 15.86
N LEU A 131 -8.70 21.10 16.85
CA LEU A 131 -7.31 20.71 16.98
C LEU A 131 -6.81 19.85 15.79
N ILE A 132 -7.63 18.92 15.29
CA ILE A 132 -7.24 18.05 14.19
C ILE A 132 -7.16 18.84 12.88
N LEU A 133 -8.13 19.73 12.65
CA LEU A 133 -8.13 20.60 11.48
C LEU A 133 -6.93 21.56 11.51
N PHE A 134 -6.62 22.14 12.68
CA PHE A 134 -5.45 23.00 12.86
C PHE A 134 -4.13 22.29 12.52
N LEU A 135 -3.95 21.07 13.03
CA LEU A 135 -2.70 20.31 12.88
C LEU A 135 -2.54 19.70 11.49
N LEU A 136 -3.60 19.13 10.93
CA LEU A 136 -3.55 18.40 9.66
C LEU A 136 -3.83 19.28 8.44
N GLN A 137 -4.53 20.41 8.64
CA GLN A 137 -4.89 21.37 7.58
C GLN A 137 -5.49 20.68 6.36
N CYS A 138 -6.44 19.79 6.56
CA CYS A 138 -7.05 19.06 5.47
C CYS A 138 -8.51 18.75 5.78
N ASN A 139 -9.24 18.25 4.78
CA ASN A 139 -10.63 17.87 4.97
C ASN A 139 -10.72 16.78 6.05
N THR A 140 -11.44 17.08 7.11
CA THR A 140 -11.74 16.14 8.19
C THR A 140 -13.24 15.93 8.26
N ASP A 141 -13.70 14.69 8.38
CA ASP A 141 -15.11 14.34 8.59
C ASP A 141 -15.21 13.61 9.93
N THR A 142 -15.38 14.41 10.99
CA THR A 142 -15.41 13.91 12.37
C THR A 142 -16.81 13.46 12.73
N GLN A 143 -16.97 12.18 13.04
CA GLN A 143 -18.26 11.58 13.36
C GLN A 143 -18.24 10.92 14.74
N PHE A 144 -19.31 11.13 15.51
CA PHE A 144 -19.51 10.43 16.77
C PHE A 144 -20.14 9.05 16.53
N ILE A 145 -19.48 8.01 17.02
CA ILE A 145 -19.98 6.63 16.93
C ILE A 145 -20.56 6.21 18.28
N GLY A 146 -21.86 6.45 18.46
CA GLY A 146 -22.57 6.18 19.72
C GLY A 146 -23.33 4.86 19.80
N SER A 147 -23.70 4.27 18.65
CA SER A 147 -24.54 3.07 18.59
C SER A 147 -23.78 1.85 18.07
N GLY A 148 -24.30 0.65 18.40
CA GLY A 148 -23.73 -0.61 17.92
C GLY A 148 -23.83 -0.76 16.40
N GLU A 149 -24.91 -0.30 15.79
CA GLU A 149 -25.09 -0.28 14.34
C GLU A 149 -24.07 0.65 13.65
N ALA A 150 -23.88 1.85 14.19
CA ALA A 150 -22.89 2.80 13.68
C ALA A 150 -21.47 2.25 13.81
N ALA A 151 -21.14 1.65 14.96
CA ALA A 151 -19.84 1.01 15.18
C ALA A 151 -19.59 -0.14 14.20
N LYS A 152 -20.60 -0.99 13.97
CA LYS A 152 -20.52 -2.07 12.98
C LYS A 152 -20.29 -1.53 11.57
N ALA A 153 -21.02 -0.49 11.16
CA ALA A 153 -20.85 0.14 9.86
C ALA A 153 -19.46 0.76 9.69
N ALA A 154 -18.97 1.47 10.73
CA ALA A 154 -17.64 2.07 10.74
C ALA A 154 -16.53 1.01 10.62
N VAL A 155 -16.65 -0.13 11.30
CA VAL A 155 -15.68 -1.23 11.18
C VAL A 155 -15.62 -1.76 9.74
N PHE A 156 -16.77 -1.98 9.08
CA PHE A 156 -16.78 -2.40 7.68
C PHE A 156 -16.12 -1.36 6.76
N TYR A 157 -16.49 -0.09 6.93
CA TYR A 157 -15.91 1.02 6.16
C TYR A 157 -14.39 1.11 6.31
N ILE A 158 -13.90 1.11 7.56
CA ILE A 158 -12.46 1.17 7.88
C ILE A 158 -11.75 -0.07 7.31
N THR A 159 -12.37 -1.25 7.44
CA THR A 159 -11.79 -2.49 6.92
C THR A 159 -11.65 -2.43 5.40
N GLU A 160 -12.69 -2.03 4.66
CA GLU A 160 -12.63 -1.88 3.20
C GLU A 160 -11.58 -0.85 2.77
N TYR A 161 -11.44 0.24 3.54
CA TYR A 161 -10.47 1.29 3.27
C TYR A 161 -9.01 0.85 3.53
N ILE A 162 -8.75 0.17 4.64
CA ILE A 162 -7.40 -0.33 4.99
C ILE A 162 -7.02 -1.50 4.10
N THR A 163 -7.94 -2.46 3.93
CA THR A 163 -7.62 -3.69 3.19
C THR A 163 -7.50 -3.43 1.69
N LYS A 164 -8.14 -2.39 1.16
CA LYS A 164 -8.27 -2.08 -0.28
C LYS A 164 -8.35 -3.37 -1.10
N GLY A 165 -9.55 -3.95 -1.14
CA GLY A 165 -9.81 -5.27 -1.70
C GLY A 165 -9.18 -5.50 -3.09
N ASN A 166 -8.99 -6.77 -3.41
CA ASN A 166 -8.43 -7.19 -4.70
C ASN A 166 -9.19 -6.59 -5.88
N VAL A 167 -8.47 -6.42 -7.00
CA VAL A 167 -9.04 -5.99 -8.28
C VAL A 167 -10.30 -6.82 -8.59
N PRO A 168 -11.46 -6.19 -8.80
CA PRO A 168 -12.67 -6.94 -9.13
C PRO A 168 -12.45 -7.83 -10.35
N MET A 169 -12.99 -9.05 -10.32
CA MET A 169 -12.72 -10.06 -11.35
C MET A 169 -12.98 -9.55 -12.77
N TYR A 170 -14.06 -8.78 -13.00
CA TYR A 170 -14.36 -8.21 -14.31
C TYR A 170 -13.30 -7.20 -14.78
N VAL A 171 -12.71 -6.43 -13.87
CA VAL A 171 -11.60 -5.49 -14.17
C VAL A 171 -10.34 -6.28 -14.50
N GLY A 172 -10.07 -7.35 -13.75
CA GLY A 172 -8.95 -8.27 -14.01
C GLY A 172 -9.07 -8.94 -15.38
N LEU A 173 -10.26 -9.43 -15.75
CA LEU A 173 -10.50 -10.03 -17.07
C LEU A 173 -10.34 -9.01 -18.21
N GLN A 174 -10.83 -7.78 -18.04
CA GLN A 174 -10.62 -6.71 -19.02
C GLN A 174 -9.13 -6.38 -19.18
N ALA A 175 -8.36 -6.41 -18.09
CA ALA A 175 -6.92 -6.22 -18.13
C ALA A 175 -6.21 -7.31 -18.94
N LEU A 176 -6.62 -8.56 -18.76
CA LEU A 176 -6.08 -9.72 -19.47
C LEU A 176 -6.44 -9.70 -20.96
N ASP A 177 -7.69 -9.38 -21.31
CA ASP A 177 -8.13 -9.22 -22.69
C ASP A 177 -7.31 -8.13 -23.40
N PHE A 178 -7.14 -6.97 -22.76
CA PHE A 178 -6.30 -5.91 -23.26
C PHE A 178 -4.83 -6.34 -23.43
N ALA A 179 -4.25 -7.02 -22.43
CA ALA A 179 -2.88 -7.51 -22.49
C ALA A 179 -2.67 -8.50 -23.64
N THR A 180 -3.66 -9.37 -23.89
CA THR A 180 -3.64 -10.36 -24.97
C THR A 180 -3.68 -9.66 -26.33
N LYS A 181 -4.62 -8.72 -26.53
CA LYS A 181 -4.70 -7.91 -27.77
C LYS A 181 -3.40 -7.17 -28.05
N MET A 182 -2.79 -6.58 -27.02
CA MET A 182 -1.51 -5.88 -27.13
C MET A 182 -0.32 -6.83 -27.36
N HIS A 183 -0.39 -8.07 -26.89
CA HIS A 183 0.60 -9.10 -27.16
C HIS A 183 0.50 -9.55 -28.62
N ASP A 184 -0.70 -9.91 -29.07
CA ASP A 184 -0.96 -10.32 -30.45
C ASP A 184 -0.50 -9.24 -31.42
N ALA A 185 -0.92 -7.98 -31.23
CA ALA A 185 -0.52 -6.86 -32.07
C ALA A 185 1.00 -6.69 -32.22
N LYS A 186 1.78 -7.02 -31.18
CA LYS A 186 3.25 -6.92 -31.20
C LYS A 186 3.90 -8.02 -32.05
N TYR A 187 3.28 -9.19 -32.15
CA TYR A 187 3.87 -10.38 -32.79
C TYR A 187 3.19 -10.78 -34.11
N ILE A 188 2.17 -10.04 -34.58
CA ILE A 188 1.48 -10.29 -35.87
C ILE A 188 2.47 -10.35 -37.06
N ASN A 189 3.52 -9.52 -37.07
CA ASN A 189 4.49 -9.43 -38.17
C ASN A 189 5.93 -9.80 -37.73
N ALA A 190 6.10 -10.49 -36.60
CA ALA A 190 7.43 -10.78 -36.07
C ALA A 190 7.96 -12.11 -36.64
N GLU A 191 8.88 -12.03 -37.62
CA GLU A 191 9.59 -13.20 -38.12
C GLU A 191 10.67 -13.65 -37.12
N SER A 192 10.66 -14.94 -36.75
CA SER A 192 11.70 -15.63 -35.95
C SER A 192 11.90 -15.21 -34.48
N VAL A 193 10.82 -15.05 -33.70
CA VAL A 193 10.95 -14.87 -32.24
C VAL A 193 10.92 -16.22 -31.51
N ASN A 194 11.85 -16.42 -30.57
CA ASN A 194 11.85 -17.58 -29.68
C ASN A 194 10.50 -17.72 -28.95
N GLU A 195 9.84 -18.87 -29.09
CA GLU A 195 8.55 -19.17 -28.45
C GLU A 195 8.60 -19.01 -26.92
N ALA A 196 9.72 -19.34 -26.28
CA ALA A 196 9.90 -19.11 -24.84
C ALA A 196 9.84 -17.61 -24.49
N HIS A 197 10.42 -16.75 -25.33
CA HIS A 197 10.34 -15.30 -25.15
C HIS A 197 8.92 -14.77 -25.38
N LYS A 198 8.21 -15.31 -26.38
CA LYS A 198 6.81 -14.93 -26.66
C LYS A 198 5.89 -15.27 -25.48
N ARG A 199 6.04 -16.45 -24.88
CA ARG A 199 5.29 -16.88 -23.68
C ARG A 199 5.62 -16.03 -22.46
N ARG A 200 6.90 -15.80 -22.18
CA ARG A 200 7.33 -14.91 -21.08
C ARG A 200 6.75 -13.51 -21.26
N ASN A 201 6.78 -12.96 -22.47
CA ASN A 201 6.22 -11.64 -22.75
C ASN A 201 4.72 -11.55 -22.47
N LEU A 202 3.95 -12.58 -22.82
CA LEU A 202 2.51 -12.62 -22.53
C LEU A 202 2.27 -12.55 -21.01
N ILE A 203 2.94 -13.42 -20.25
CA ILE A 203 2.81 -13.46 -18.79
C ILE A 203 3.18 -12.10 -18.19
N THR A 204 4.31 -11.51 -18.59
CA THR A 204 4.73 -10.19 -18.11
C THR A 204 3.71 -9.10 -18.44
N LYS A 205 3.17 -9.07 -19.66
CA LYS A 205 2.13 -8.09 -20.03
C LYS A 205 0.85 -8.28 -19.22
N SER A 206 0.42 -9.53 -19.02
CA SER A 206 -0.75 -9.87 -18.22
C SER A 206 -0.57 -9.43 -16.76
N VAL A 207 0.56 -9.75 -16.14
CA VAL A 207 0.89 -9.35 -14.77
C VAL A 207 0.93 -7.83 -14.65
N ASN A 208 1.66 -7.14 -15.53
CA ASN A 208 1.76 -5.68 -15.49
C ASN A 208 0.40 -4.99 -15.70
N ALA A 209 -0.45 -5.53 -16.60
CA ALA A 209 -1.79 -5.00 -16.83
C ALA A 209 -2.72 -5.17 -15.61
N MET A 210 -2.57 -6.27 -14.85
CA MET A 210 -3.31 -6.50 -13.61
C MET A 210 -2.77 -5.64 -12.47
N MET A 211 -1.45 -5.63 -12.27
CA MET A 211 -0.79 -4.84 -11.22
C MET A 211 -1.05 -3.34 -11.39
N GLY A 212 -1.05 -2.82 -12.62
CA GLY A 212 -1.35 -1.41 -12.88
C GLY A 212 -2.79 -1.00 -12.55
N ARG A 213 -3.70 -1.95 -12.31
CA ARG A 213 -5.08 -1.71 -11.88
C ARG A 213 -5.31 -2.04 -10.40
N GLN A 214 -4.30 -2.58 -9.72
CA GLN A 214 -4.38 -2.86 -8.29
C GLN A 214 -4.25 -1.56 -7.51
N GLU A 215 -5.28 -1.21 -6.75
CA GLU A 215 -5.20 -0.08 -5.85
C GLU A 215 -4.33 -0.44 -4.64
N THR A 216 -3.35 0.41 -4.33
CA THR A 216 -2.58 0.30 -3.09
C THR A 216 -3.09 1.33 -2.09
N SER A 217 -3.16 0.99 -0.80
CA SER A 217 -3.55 1.96 0.22
C SER A 217 -2.43 2.97 0.44
N HIS A 218 -2.80 4.22 0.75
CA HIS A 218 -1.81 5.26 1.02
C HIS A 218 -0.92 4.89 2.22
N GLN A 219 -1.49 4.22 3.21
CA GLN A 219 -0.83 3.73 4.41
C GLN A 219 0.21 2.67 4.07
N GLN A 220 -0.08 1.73 3.16
CA GLN A 220 0.90 0.76 2.69
C GLN A 220 2.06 1.45 1.98
N VAL A 221 1.78 2.43 1.11
CA VAL A 221 2.81 3.21 0.41
C VAL A 221 3.69 3.97 1.40
N MET A 222 3.08 4.69 2.35
CA MET A 222 3.81 5.47 3.34
C MET A 222 4.60 4.58 4.31
N SER A 223 4.05 3.44 4.73
CA SER A 223 4.78 2.46 5.53
C SER A 223 6.07 2.06 4.81
N TYR A 224 5.98 1.69 3.53
CA TYR A 224 7.14 1.33 2.73
C TYR A 224 8.15 2.47 2.59
N LEU A 225 7.70 3.70 2.31
CA LEU A 225 8.57 4.87 2.15
C LEU A 225 9.33 5.25 3.43
N VAL A 226 8.72 5.08 4.60
CA VAL A 226 9.35 5.34 5.91
C VAL A 226 10.25 4.15 6.34
N GLY A 227 10.35 3.10 5.54
CA GLY A 227 11.12 1.89 5.86
C GLY A 227 10.37 0.90 6.75
N GLY A 228 9.08 1.15 6.99
CA GLY A 228 8.15 0.15 7.50
C GLY A 228 8.01 -0.98 6.48
N ARG A 229 8.07 -2.23 6.95
CA ARG A 229 7.87 -3.40 6.09
C ARG A 229 6.41 -3.48 5.66
N ASP A 230 6.15 -4.24 4.61
CA ASP A 230 4.81 -4.58 4.13
C ASP A 230 4.16 -5.74 4.93
N HIS A 231 4.85 -6.24 5.95
CA HIS A 231 4.42 -7.33 6.80
C HIS A 231 4.83 -7.12 8.25
N TYR A 232 4.01 -7.63 9.17
CA TYR A 232 4.35 -7.76 10.58
C TYR A 232 4.73 -9.21 10.86
N THR A 233 5.98 -9.45 11.24
CA THR A 233 6.46 -10.78 11.63
C THR A 233 7.16 -10.68 12.97
N SER A 234 6.76 -11.53 13.92
CA SER A 234 7.46 -11.70 15.20
C SER A 234 8.70 -12.59 15.08
N HIS A 235 8.83 -13.30 13.96
CA HIS A 235 9.85 -14.31 13.71
C HIS A 235 10.50 -14.05 12.35
N THR A 236 11.77 -14.44 12.22
CA THR A 236 12.47 -14.42 10.93
C THR A 236 12.32 -15.78 10.26
N PHE A 237 11.93 -15.79 9.00
CA PHE A 237 11.76 -17.01 8.20
C PHE A 237 12.88 -17.11 7.17
N LYS A 238 13.35 -18.33 6.90
CA LYS A 238 14.26 -18.62 5.77
C LYS A 238 13.45 -19.15 4.59
N PRO A 239 13.74 -18.72 3.35
CA PRO A 239 13.07 -19.26 2.17
C PRO A 239 13.43 -20.74 2.01
N PHE A 240 12.42 -21.62 2.02
CA PHE A 240 12.61 -23.05 1.82
C PHE A 240 11.97 -23.49 0.50
N LYS A 241 12.80 -23.94 -0.44
CA LYS A 241 12.35 -24.36 -1.78
C LYS A 241 11.76 -25.77 -1.77
N TRP A 242 10.58 -25.92 -1.18
CA TRP A 242 9.90 -27.20 -0.98
C TRP A 242 9.84 -28.10 -2.23
N PHE A 243 9.53 -27.54 -3.40
CA PHE A 243 9.43 -28.33 -4.63
C PHE A 243 10.77 -28.93 -5.07
N GLU A 244 11.89 -28.24 -4.87
CA GLU A 244 13.22 -28.80 -5.15
C GLU A 244 13.48 -30.02 -4.24
N PHE A 245 13.15 -29.89 -2.96
CA PHE A 245 13.29 -30.97 -1.97
C PHE A 245 12.44 -32.20 -2.32
N VAL A 246 11.14 -32.02 -2.58
CA VAL A 246 10.23 -33.13 -2.87
C VAL A 246 10.64 -33.85 -4.16
N ASN A 247 11.03 -33.09 -5.19
CA ASN A 247 11.49 -33.69 -6.44
C ASN A 247 12.77 -34.51 -6.24
N ALA A 248 13.70 -34.02 -5.43
CA ALA A 248 14.94 -34.75 -5.12
C ALA A 248 14.68 -36.02 -4.30
N ALA A 249 13.83 -35.94 -3.26
CA ALA A 249 13.43 -37.10 -2.47
C ALA A 249 12.72 -38.16 -3.33
N THR A 250 11.81 -37.73 -4.21
CA THR A 250 11.09 -38.62 -5.13
C THR A 250 12.05 -39.31 -6.12
N LYS A 251 13.04 -38.58 -6.65
CA LYS A 251 14.09 -39.16 -7.48
C LYS A 251 14.92 -40.18 -6.70
N PHE A 252 15.34 -39.83 -5.49
CA PHE A 252 16.12 -40.72 -4.64
C PHE A 252 15.37 -42.01 -4.30
N GLU A 253 14.07 -41.93 -3.99
CA GLU A 253 13.24 -43.12 -3.78
C GLU A 253 13.09 -43.97 -5.05
N HIS A 254 12.96 -43.34 -6.21
CA HIS A 254 12.90 -44.05 -7.48
C HIS A 254 14.21 -44.79 -7.76
N ASP A 255 15.35 -44.12 -7.60
CA ASP A 255 16.68 -44.69 -7.81
C ASP A 255 16.99 -45.79 -6.79
N ALA A 256 16.55 -45.63 -5.54
CA ALA A 256 16.67 -46.66 -4.50
C ALA A 256 15.83 -47.91 -4.79
N LYS A 257 14.67 -47.78 -5.44
CA LYS A 257 13.81 -48.91 -5.86
C LYS A 257 14.36 -49.64 -7.10
N VAL A 258 15.10 -48.96 -7.97
CA VAL A 258 15.75 -49.57 -9.15
C VAL A 258 16.97 -50.42 -8.76
N LEU A 259 17.51 -50.26 -7.54
CA LEU A 259 18.65 -51.01 -7.02
C LEU A 259 18.27 -52.30 -6.25
N GLU A 260 16.99 -52.69 -6.18
CA GLU A 260 16.63 -54.01 -5.66
C GLU A 260 17.02 -55.12 -6.67
N PRO A 261 17.66 -56.22 -6.21
CA PRO A 261 18.32 -57.16 -7.09
C PRO A 261 17.34 -58.22 -7.60
N ASP A 262 16.53 -57.89 -8.59
CA ASP A 262 15.86 -58.87 -9.44
C ASP A 262 15.56 -58.22 -10.80
N ASP A 263 16.61 -58.05 -11.60
CA ASP A 263 16.62 -58.45 -13.02
C ASP A 263 17.96 -58.06 -13.66
N VAL A 264 18.76 -59.09 -13.95
CA VAL A 264 19.91 -58.99 -14.85
C VAL A 264 19.36 -58.81 -16.26
N ALA A 265 19.23 -57.56 -16.70
CA ALA A 265 19.08 -57.24 -18.11
C ALA A 265 19.95 -56.03 -18.44
N ASP A 266 20.89 -56.28 -19.34
CA ASP A 266 21.81 -55.32 -19.95
C ASP A 266 21.14 -53.97 -20.21
N ASN A 267 21.52 -52.97 -19.42
CA ASN A 267 21.40 -51.59 -19.83
C ASN A 267 22.74 -50.94 -19.56
N GLU A 268 23.42 -50.56 -20.64
CA GLU A 268 24.54 -49.64 -20.61
C GLU A 268 24.20 -48.51 -19.63
N SER A 269 24.95 -48.46 -18.54
CA SER A 269 25.00 -47.34 -17.63
C SER A 269 25.43 -46.11 -18.45
N THR A 270 24.44 -45.45 -19.03
CA THR A 270 24.54 -44.09 -19.51
C THR A 270 24.76 -43.28 -18.25
N ILE A 271 26.02 -42.95 -18.01
CA ILE A 271 26.42 -41.91 -17.07
C ILE A 271 25.53 -40.70 -17.39
N THR A 272 24.54 -40.45 -16.54
CA THR A 272 23.71 -39.25 -16.63
C THR A 272 24.66 -38.07 -16.55
N PRO A 273 24.60 -37.12 -17.50
CA PRO A 273 25.53 -36.00 -17.54
C PRO A 273 25.38 -35.21 -16.24
N ALA A 274 26.52 -34.82 -15.67
CA ALA A 274 26.66 -34.04 -14.45
C ALA A 274 25.52 -33.03 -14.30
N GLU A 275 24.78 -33.10 -13.18
CA GLU A 275 23.73 -32.15 -12.85
C GLU A 275 24.27 -30.73 -13.02
N ALA A 276 23.67 -29.98 -13.95
CA ALA A 276 24.10 -28.63 -14.25
C ALA A 276 24.01 -27.77 -12.97
N ILE A 277 25.16 -27.40 -12.42
CA ILE A 277 25.25 -26.45 -11.31
C ILE A 277 24.76 -25.10 -11.86
N THR A 278 23.64 -24.62 -11.33
CA THR A 278 23.09 -23.33 -11.76
C THR A 278 23.74 -22.24 -10.93
N VAL A 279 24.66 -21.52 -11.57
CA VAL A 279 25.39 -20.41 -10.96
C VAL A 279 24.74 -19.10 -11.39
N ASN A 280 24.23 -18.33 -10.45
CA ASN A 280 23.78 -16.96 -10.73
C ASN A 280 24.98 -16.03 -10.64
N ILE A 281 25.45 -15.55 -11.79
CA ILE A 281 26.52 -14.55 -11.88
C ILE A 281 25.85 -13.17 -11.92
N LEU A 282 25.92 -12.46 -10.81
CA LEU A 282 25.67 -11.03 -10.72
C LEU A 282 26.95 -10.27 -11.09
N THR A 283 26.83 -8.99 -11.47
CA THR A 283 27.92 -8.18 -12.05
C THR A 283 29.24 -8.24 -11.28
N HIS A 284 29.21 -8.43 -9.96
CA HIS A 284 30.39 -8.61 -9.09
C HIS A 284 30.28 -9.81 -8.13
N ASP A 285 29.32 -10.72 -8.33
CA ASP A 285 28.98 -11.73 -7.34
C ASP A 285 28.57 -13.06 -7.97
N VAL A 286 28.94 -14.17 -7.33
CA VAL A 286 28.51 -15.51 -7.67
C VAL A 286 27.67 -16.05 -6.51
N GLU A 287 26.37 -16.23 -6.73
CA GLU A 287 25.47 -16.80 -5.72
C GLU A 287 25.09 -18.24 -6.07
N PHE A 288 25.42 -19.17 -5.16
CA PHE A 288 24.92 -20.55 -5.17
C PHE A 288 23.55 -20.57 -4.49
N THR A 289 22.50 -20.82 -5.27
CA THR A 289 21.11 -20.52 -4.84
C THR A 289 20.26 -21.76 -4.50
N SER A 290 20.82 -22.96 -4.46
CA SER A 290 20.07 -24.19 -4.13
C SER A 290 20.61 -24.84 -2.87
N ASP A 291 19.83 -24.75 -1.78
CA ASP A 291 20.14 -25.41 -0.50
C ASP A 291 20.22 -26.95 -0.65
N LEU A 292 19.53 -27.51 -1.65
CA LEU A 292 19.62 -28.92 -2.01
C LEU A 292 21.03 -29.27 -2.55
N GLN A 293 21.55 -28.48 -3.47
CA GLN A 293 22.89 -28.71 -4.03
C GLN A 293 23.96 -28.54 -2.95
N ASP A 294 23.83 -27.53 -2.10
CA ASP A 294 24.76 -27.30 -0.99
C ASP A 294 24.72 -28.43 0.05
N TYR A 295 23.55 -29.02 0.27
CA TYR A 295 23.42 -30.21 1.11
C TYR A 295 24.06 -31.45 0.48
N ILE A 296 23.87 -31.68 -0.82
CA ILE A 296 24.48 -32.81 -1.53
C ILE A 296 26.01 -32.68 -1.52
N LEU A 297 26.53 -31.46 -1.70
CA LEU A 297 27.96 -31.14 -1.75
C LEU A 297 28.54 -30.74 -0.38
N ARG A 298 27.81 -30.99 0.72
CA ARG A 298 28.25 -30.57 2.05
C ARG A 298 29.55 -31.24 2.48
N PRO A 299 30.37 -30.58 3.33
CA PRO A 299 31.59 -31.19 3.86
C PRO A 299 31.31 -32.51 4.58
N SER A 300 32.21 -33.48 4.45
CA SER A 300 32.11 -34.78 5.15
C SER A 300 32.49 -34.71 6.64
N ASP A 301 32.65 -33.50 7.19
CA ASP A 301 32.90 -33.29 8.62
C ASP A 301 31.69 -33.78 9.44
N VAL A 302 31.95 -34.36 10.62
CA VAL A 302 30.95 -34.89 11.55
C VAL A 302 29.85 -33.87 11.87
N ASN A 303 30.20 -32.57 11.89
CA ASN A 303 29.27 -31.48 12.16
C ASN A 303 28.21 -31.30 11.06
N PHE A 304 28.50 -31.70 9.82
CA PHE A 304 27.60 -31.55 8.67
C PHE A 304 27.06 -32.89 8.14
N ALA A 305 27.79 -33.98 8.33
CA ALA A 305 27.43 -35.30 7.83
C ALA A 305 26.11 -35.82 8.42
N ASN A 306 25.88 -35.55 9.71
CA ASN A 306 24.71 -36.02 10.46
C ASN A 306 23.48 -35.12 10.33
N LEU A 307 23.62 -33.94 9.73
CA LEU A 307 22.48 -33.05 9.53
C LEU A 307 21.57 -33.65 8.46
N THR A 308 20.27 -33.68 8.73
CA THR A 308 19.27 -33.84 7.67
C THR A 308 19.25 -32.61 6.79
N LEU A 309 18.67 -32.72 5.59
CA LEU A 309 18.52 -31.58 4.68
C LEU A 309 17.70 -30.44 5.30
N TRP A 310 16.73 -30.76 6.17
CA TRP A 310 15.99 -29.74 6.92
C TRP A 310 16.88 -29.02 7.93
N GLU A 311 17.59 -29.77 8.78
CA GLU A 311 18.48 -29.18 9.78
C GLU A 311 19.63 -28.41 9.12
N PHE A 312 20.12 -28.87 7.97
CA PHE A 312 21.13 -28.17 7.19
C PHE A 312 20.61 -26.81 6.69
N ALA A 313 19.42 -26.76 6.08
CA ALA A 313 18.82 -25.51 5.61
C ALA A 313 18.52 -24.53 6.77
N GLU A 314 18.12 -25.06 7.93
CA GLU A 314 17.81 -24.27 9.12
C GLU A 314 19.08 -23.71 9.79
N SER A 315 20.06 -24.58 10.08
CA SER A 315 21.19 -24.27 10.96
C SER A 315 22.44 -23.76 10.25
N VAL A 316 22.62 -24.08 8.97
CA VAL A 316 23.83 -23.69 8.25
C VAL A 316 23.67 -22.28 7.69
N ILE A 317 24.67 -21.44 7.96
CA ILE A 317 24.78 -20.07 7.44
C ILE A 317 26.01 -20.05 6.54
N LYS A 318 25.82 -19.57 5.31
CA LYS A 318 26.89 -19.42 4.32
C LYS A 318 27.47 -18.01 4.50
N GLU A 319 28.74 -17.91 4.87
CA GLU A 319 29.45 -16.63 4.92
C GLU A 319 30.38 -16.49 3.72
N LYS A 320 30.42 -15.31 3.09
CA LYS A 320 31.34 -15.03 1.99
C LYS A 320 32.76 -14.92 2.56
N GLY A 321 33.65 -15.83 2.17
CA GLY A 321 35.07 -15.70 2.47
C GLY A 321 35.70 -14.56 1.66
N LYS A 322 36.38 -13.62 2.33
CA LYS A 322 37.30 -12.71 1.64
C LYS A 322 38.53 -13.52 1.24
N LEU A 323 38.78 -13.64 -0.06
CA LEU A 323 40.07 -14.10 -0.56
C LEU A 323 41.06 -12.96 -0.33
N ASP A 324 41.90 -13.09 0.70
CA ASP A 324 43.10 -12.25 0.83
C ASP A 324 44.05 -12.63 -0.31
N VAL A 325 43.95 -11.88 -1.40
CA VAL A 325 44.95 -11.95 -2.47
C VAL A 325 46.17 -11.20 -1.96
N GLU A 326 47.16 -11.94 -1.45
CA GLU A 326 48.51 -11.41 -1.25
C GLU A 326 49.00 -10.89 -2.61
N SER A 327 49.02 -9.57 -2.75
CA SER A 327 49.59 -8.89 -3.92
C SER A 327 51.09 -9.14 -3.94
N HIS A 328 51.55 -9.95 -4.88
CA HIS A 328 52.95 -10.06 -5.24
C HIS A 328 53.39 -8.69 -5.79
N ASP A 329 54.24 -8.00 -5.02
CA ASP A 329 54.97 -6.79 -5.39
C ASP A 329 55.95 -7.09 -6.53
N ASP A 330 55.65 -6.62 -7.73
CA ASP A 330 56.64 -6.45 -8.80
C ASP A 330 56.64 -4.96 -9.19
N GLY A 331 57.78 -4.32 -8.93
CA GLY A 331 57.91 -2.88 -8.92
C GLY A 331 57.97 -2.18 -10.29
N LYS A 332 57.53 -0.92 -10.22
CA LYS A 332 57.94 0.28 -11.00
C LYS A 332 57.63 0.33 -12.51
N SER A 333 56.81 1.32 -12.89
CA SER A 333 57.32 2.64 -13.32
C SER A 333 56.22 3.69 -13.43
N ASP A 334 56.57 4.92 -13.02
CA ASP A 334 55.85 6.19 -13.15
C ASP A 334 55.01 6.36 -14.43
N ASP A 335 53.79 6.92 -14.30
CA ASP A 335 53.57 8.27 -14.83
C ASP A 335 52.40 8.99 -14.13
N SER A 336 52.65 10.26 -13.85
CA SER A 336 51.84 11.22 -13.10
C SER A 336 50.58 11.71 -13.84
N LEU A 337 49.50 12.05 -13.09
CA LEU A 337 48.74 13.31 -13.17
C LEU A 337 47.54 13.36 -12.20
N LEU A 338 47.75 14.03 -11.05
CA LEU A 338 46.97 15.12 -10.43
C LEU A 338 45.76 15.64 -11.25
N VAL A 339 44.60 16.08 -10.74
CA VAL A 339 44.22 16.77 -9.48
C VAL A 339 42.68 16.72 -9.30
N GLU A 340 42.25 16.78 -8.04
CA GLU A 340 40.89 16.95 -7.51
C GLU A 340 40.28 18.33 -7.82
N ASP A 341 38.96 18.38 -7.96
CA ASP A 341 38.05 19.16 -7.08
C ASP A 341 36.64 18.56 -7.18
#